data_AF-H8N145-F1
#
_entry.id   AF-H8N145-F1
#
_cell.length_a   1.000
_cell.length_b   1.000
_cell.length_c   1.000
_cell.angle_alpha   90.00
_cell.angle_beta   90.00
_cell.angle_gamma   90.00
#
_symmetry.space_group_name_H-M   'P 1'
#
loop_
_entity.id
_entity.type
_entity.pdbx_description
1 polymer ?
#
loop_
_entity_poly.entity_id
_entity_poly.type
_entity_poly.pdbx_seq_one_letter_code
_entity_poly.pdbx_strand_id
1 'polypeptide(L)'
;MAIDERRTLFATTTLGRMFVLRRYDPPGEPLTHELSLYDDYLSPAPKELSLPDALQKSFDSEAEAVAQVRQHWHEQVGPFEDVRLGHRMTFDLAEALRQGSLKPLRASMSAEEVVDLLGLPEDVAPTSKPGCVRWFYGAVQVHLEDGRFRSLQVEDAVESFTTLDFTGWFLKPSMTKRRLEGALKSRGIPFTREGQVISVPGGFLFDFHAEVDRLHAFSWNPPRAVACPLSPFPT
;
A
#
# COMPACT_ATOMS: atom_id res chain seq x y z
N MET A 1 -9.54 0.18 15.92
CA MET A 1 -8.38 -0.49 16.57
C MET A 1 -7.15 -0.04 15.83
N ALA A 2 -6.12 0.42 16.53
CA ALA A 2 -4.83 0.69 15.90
C ALA A 2 -4.34 -0.64 15.30
N ILE A 3 -3.96 -0.61 14.03
CA ILE A 3 -3.19 -1.69 13.42
C ILE A 3 -1.83 -1.61 14.11
N ASP A 4 -1.68 -2.28 15.25
CA ASP A 4 -0.40 -2.35 15.94
C ASP A 4 0.60 -3.00 14.98
N GLU A 5 1.67 -2.26 14.74
CA GLU A 5 2.68 -2.42 13.68
C GLU A 5 2.97 -3.88 13.33
N ARG A 6 2.41 -4.34 12.20
CA ARG A 6 2.93 -5.50 11.46
C ARG A 6 4.33 -5.11 10.98
N ARG A 7 5.36 -5.62 11.65
CA ARG A 7 6.72 -5.55 11.15
C ARG A 7 6.93 -6.75 10.24
N THR A 8 7.18 -6.49 8.97
CA THR A 8 7.55 -7.52 8.00
C THR A 8 8.98 -7.27 7.56
N LEU A 9 9.85 -8.23 7.82
CA LEU A 9 11.22 -8.24 7.32
C LEU A 9 11.33 -9.17 6.10
N PHE A 10 12.10 -8.76 5.09
CA PHE A 10 12.39 -9.58 3.92
C PHE A 10 13.86 -9.83 3.75
N ALA A 11 14.21 -11.03 3.30
CA ALA A 11 15.54 -11.29 2.74
C ALA A 11 15.41 -12.07 1.43
N THR A 12 16.15 -11.65 0.42
CA THR A 12 16.26 -12.34 -0.87
C THR A 12 17.32 -13.43 -0.81
N THR A 13 17.09 -14.52 -1.53
CA THR A 13 18.14 -15.50 -1.79
C THR A 13 18.86 -15.24 -3.10
N THR A 14 20.03 -15.84 -3.30
CA THR A 14 20.75 -15.84 -4.60
C THR A 14 19.94 -16.48 -5.74
N LEU A 15 18.92 -17.28 -5.41
CA LEU A 15 17.99 -17.90 -6.36
C LEU A 15 16.71 -17.09 -6.57
N GLY A 16 16.58 -15.90 -5.97
CA GLY A 16 15.39 -15.04 -6.10
C GLY A 16 14.22 -15.38 -5.18
N ARG A 17 14.34 -16.43 -4.35
CA ARG A 17 13.34 -16.75 -3.31
C ARG A 17 13.33 -15.71 -2.19
N MET A 18 12.21 -15.59 -1.49
CA MET A 18 11.98 -14.57 -0.48
C MET A 18 11.70 -15.20 0.89
N PHE A 19 12.51 -14.86 1.89
CA PHE A 19 12.14 -15.04 3.29
C PHE A 19 11.30 -13.89 3.75
N VAL A 20 10.24 -14.20 4.49
CA VAL A 20 9.32 -13.23 5.07
C VAL A 20 9.18 -13.55 6.55
N LEU A 21 9.58 -12.62 7.40
CA LEU A 21 9.43 -12.74 8.84
C LEU A 21 8.37 -11.74 9.29
N ARG A 22 7.27 -12.24 9.85
CA ARG A 22 6.12 -11.44 10.29
C ARG A 22 5.97 -11.48 11.79
N ARG A 23 5.69 -10.33 12.40
CA ARG A 23 5.20 -10.27 13.78
C ARG A 23 3.74 -10.71 13.85
N TYR A 24 3.43 -11.66 14.72
CA TYR A 24 2.10 -12.15 15.02
C TYR A 24 1.77 -11.85 16.49
N ASP A 25 0.74 -11.02 16.71
CA ASP A 25 0.35 -10.54 18.05
C ASP A 25 -1.17 -10.70 18.28
N PRO A 26 -1.67 -11.96 18.36
CA PRO A 26 -3.07 -12.27 18.60
C PRO A 26 -3.54 -11.85 20.01
N PRO A 27 -4.77 -11.34 20.18
CA PRO A 27 -5.30 -10.97 21.49
C PRO A 27 -5.35 -12.15 22.47
N GLY A 28 -4.67 -12.02 23.61
CA GLY A 28 -4.69 -13.02 24.68
C GLY A 28 -3.71 -14.18 24.51
N GLU A 29 -2.91 -14.16 23.46
CA GLU A 29 -1.85 -15.13 23.18
C GLU A 29 -0.48 -14.43 23.21
N PRO A 30 0.63 -15.15 23.44
CA PRO A 30 1.97 -14.56 23.37
C PRO A 30 2.28 -14.06 21.96
N LEU A 31 2.98 -12.93 21.88
CA LEU A 31 3.56 -12.44 20.65
C LEU A 31 4.58 -13.45 20.11
N THR A 32 4.50 -13.74 18.82
CA THR A 32 5.44 -14.60 18.10
C THR A 32 5.92 -13.94 16.80
N HIS A 33 7.01 -14.48 16.24
CA HIS A 33 7.51 -14.10 14.93
C HIS A 33 7.47 -15.32 14.02
N GLU A 34 6.75 -15.21 12.90
CA GLU A 34 6.56 -16.32 11.97
C GLU A 34 7.39 -16.14 10.71
N LEU A 35 8.19 -17.17 10.39
CA LEU A 35 9.01 -17.24 9.18
C LEU A 35 8.27 -18.03 8.09
N SER A 36 8.25 -17.46 6.89
CA SER A 36 7.80 -18.13 5.66
C SER A 36 8.85 -18.00 4.58
N LEU A 37 8.88 -18.96 3.65
CA LEU A 37 9.70 -18.94 2.45
C LEU A 37 8.80 -18.99 1.22
N TYR A 38 9.02 -18.10 0.25
CA TYR A 38 8.26 -18.06 -0.99
C TYR A 38 9.17 -18.22 -2.20
N ASP A 39 8.66 -18.88 -3.24
CA ASP A 39 9.31 -18.96 -4.55
C ASP A 39 9.35 -17.59 -5.23
N ASP A 40 8.26 -16.85 -5.11
CA ASP A 40 8.11 -15.43 -5.43
C ASP A 40 7.08 -14.82 -4.47
N TYR A 41 7.36 -13.62 -3.97
CA TYR A 41 6.48 -12.89 -3.06
C TYR A 41 5.57 -11.89 -3.78
N LEU A 42 5.91 -11.48 -5.00
CA LEU A 42 5.19 -10.45 -5.74
C LEU A 42 4.09 -11.01 -6.66
N SER A 43 4.08 -12.33 -6.88
CA SER A 43 3.04 -13.01 -7.65
C SER A 43 1.64 -12.90 -7.02
N PRO A 44 0.57 -13.03 -7.82
CA PRO A 44 -0.80 -13.07 -7.33
C PRO A 44 -1.19 -14.20 -6.39
N ALA A 45 -0.42 -15.27 -6.42
CA ALA A 45 -0.58 -16.39 -5.51
C ALA A 45 0.83 -16.83 -5.09
N PRO A 46 1.46 -16.09 -4.15
CA PRO A 46 2.80 -16.41 -3.68
C PRO A 46 2.87 -17.86 -3.25
N LYS A 47 3.71 -18.64 -3.94
CA LYS A 47 3.86 -20.05 -3.63
C LYS A 47 4.75 -20.18 -2.41
N GLU A 48 4.13 -20.41 -1.25
CA GLU A 48 4.86 -20.75 -0.02
C GLU A 48 5.54 -22.11 -0.22
N LEU A 49 6.82 -22.16 0.11
CA LEU A 49 7.67 -23.35 0.11
C LEU A 49 7.83 -23.83 1.55
N SER A 50 8.00 -25.14 1.72
CA SER A 50 8.35 -25.68 3.02
C SER A 50 9.68 -25.12 3.48
N LEU A 51 9.73 -24.68 4.75
CA LEU A 51 11.00 -24.44 5.41
C LEU A 51 11.76 -25.78 5.54
N PRO A 52 13.10 -25.77 5.46
CA PRO A 52 13.90 -26.94 5.79
C PRO A 52 13.62 -27.39 7.22
N ASP A 53 13.71 -28.70 7.48
CA ASP A 53 13.45 -29.28 8.81
C ASP A 53 14.30 -28.69 9.94
N ALA A 54 15.45 -28.10 9.58
CA ALA A 54 16.36 -27.44 10.53
C ALA A 54 15.89 -26.04 10.98
N LEU A 55 14.90 -25.45 10.30
CA LEU A 55 14.34 -24.15 10.64
C LEU A 55 13.00 -24.29 11.35
N GLN A 56 12.86 -23.54 12.43
CA GLN A 56 11.58 -23.36 13.10
C GLN A 56 10.71 -22.38 12.31
N LYS A 57 9.39 -22.52 12.46
CA LYS A 57 8.42 -21.59 11.85
C LYS A 57 8.12 -20.40 12.75
N SER A 58 8.17 -20.57 14.07
CA SER A 58 7.75 -19.58 15.06
C SER A 58 8.87 -19.34 16.07
N PHE A 59 9.07 -18.08 16.43
CA PHE A 59 10.14 -17.62 17.32
C PHE A 59 9.64 -16.62 18.34
N ASP A 60 10.26 -16.62 19.53
CA ASP A 60 9.95 -15.66 20.59
C ASP A 60 10.50 -14.26 20.28
N SER A 61 11.51 -14.15 19.40
CA SER A 61 12.09 -12.87 18.99
C SER A 61 12.52 -12.81 17.54
N GLU A 62 12.47 -11.59 16.97
CA GLU A 62 12.97 -11.30 15.62
C GLU A 62 14.46 -11.66 15.46
N ALA A 63 15.28 -11.32 16.44
CA ALA A 63 16.73 -11.54 16.40
C ALA A 63 17.08 -13.04 16.34
N GLU A 64 16.32 -13.88 17.05
CA GLU A 64 16.48 -15.33 17.02
C GLU A 64 16.13 -15.91 15.65
N ALA A 65 15.01 -15.48 15.07
CA ALA A 65 14.58 -15.92 13.74
C ALA A 65 15.64 -15.56 12.68
N VAL A 66 16.12 -14.31 12.67
CA VAL A 66 17.15 -13.84 11.73
C VAL A 66 18.47 -14.58 11.94
N ALA A 67 18.89 -14.82 13.19
CA ALA A 67 20.10 -15.56 13.50
C ALA A 67 20.02 -17.01 13.00
N GLN A 68 18.88 -17.68 13.17
CA GLN A 68 18.70 -19.05 12.72
C GLN A 68 18.75 -19.16 11.19
N VAL A 69 18.08 -18.26 10.46
CA VAL A 69 18.15 -18.23 8.98
C VAL A 69 19.59 -18.00 8.52
N ARG A 70 20.29 -17.03 9.12
CA ARG A 70 21.68 -16.76 8.78
C ARG A 70 22.60 -17.93 9.08
N GLN A 71 22.39 -18.66 10.16
CA GLN A 71 23.21 -19.82 10.49
C GLN A 71 23.07 -20.96 9.45
N HIS A 72 21.88 -21.15 8.89
CA HIS A 72 21.60 -22.25 7.96
C HIS A 72 21.81 -21.88 6.48
N TRP A 73 21.81 -20.58 6.15
CA TRP A 73 21.87 -20.09 4.76
C TRP A 73 22.77 -18.85 4.56
N HIS A 74 23.82 -18.67 5.36
CA HIS A 74 24.67 -17.47 5.37
C HIS A 74 25.17 -17.01 3.99
N GLU A 75 25.48 -17.94 3.08
CA GLU A 75 25.97 -17.65 1.73
C GLU A 75 24.87 -17.45 0.68
N GLN A 76 23.64 -17.83 0.99
CA GLN A 76 22.53 -17.81 0.05
C GLN A 76 21.51 -16.72 0.34
N VAL A 77 21.50 -16.12 1.54
CA VAL A 77 20.50 -15.16 2.00
C VAL A 77 21.12 -13.79 2.19
N GLY A 78 20.53 -12.77 1.57
CA GLY A 78 20.87 -11.37 1.76
C GLY A 78 20.52 -10.85 3.16
N PRO A 79 20.78 -9.56 3.44
CA PRO A 79 20.33 -8.95 4.70
C PRO A 79 18.80 -8.99 4.80
N PHE A 80 18.30 -9.10 6.03
CA PHE A 80 16.89 -8.85 6.31
C PHE A 80 16.66 -7.34 6.36
N GLU A 81 15.70 -6.88 5.58
CA GLU A 81 15.33 -5.47 5.44
C GLU A 81 13.90 -5.25 5.96
N ASP A 82 13.70 -4.21 6.77
CA ASP A 82 12.37 -3.78 7.23
C ASP A 82 11.68 -3.02 6.10
N VAL A 83 10.53 -3.53 5.64
CA VAL A 83 9.74 -2.87 4.60
C VAL A 83 9.36 -1.44 4.94
N ARG A 84 9.11 -1.15 6.22
CA ARG A 84 8.71 0.18 6.66
C ARG A 84 9.86 1.18 6.58
N LEU A 85 11.09 0.69 6.59
CA LEU A 85 12.29 1.48 6.30
C LEU A 85 12.55 1.62 4.79
N GLY A 86 11.63 1.11 3.95
CA GLY A 86 11.65 1.27 2.51
C GLY A 86 11.61 2.73 2.05
N HIS A 87 11.26 2.93 0.79
CA HIS A 87 11.35 4.26 0.18
C HIS A 87 10.16 5.13 0.59
N ARG A 88 10.28 5.83 1.73
CA ARG A 88 9.29 6.83 2.13
C ARG A 88 9.18 7.89 1.03
N MET A 89 8.02 7.95 0.40
CA MET A 89 7.69 8.95 -0.59
C MET A 89 6.82 10.04 0.02
N THR A 90 7.02 11.29 -0.39
CA THR A 90 6.20 12.42 0.08
C THR A 90 5.51 13.11 -1.08
N PHE A 91 4.20 13.31 -0.97
CA PHE A 91 3.39 14.04 -1.94
C PHE A 91 2.74 15.26 -1.30
N ASP A 92 2.77 16.42 -1.96
CA ASP A 92 1.83 17.50 -1.63
C ASP A 92 0.48 17.16 -2.25
N LEU A 93 -0.50 16.81 -1.41
CA LEU A 93 -1.79 16.34 -1.90
C LEU A 93 -2.58 17.46 -2.62
N ALA A 94 -2.45 18.72 -2.19
CA ALA A 94 -3.15 19.81 -2.86
C ALA A 94 -2.60 20.01 -4.28
N GLU A 95 -1.27 19.90 -4.43
CA GLU A 95 -0.64 19.99 -5.74
C GLU A 95 -0.94 18.76 -6.60
N ALA A 96 -0.92 17.56 -6.01
CA ALA A 96 -1.31 16.34 -6.70
C ALA A 96 -2.73 16.41 -7.28
N LEU A 97 -3.69 16.93 -6.49
CA LEU A 97 -5.07 17.13 -6.94
C LEU A 97 -5.19 18.15 -8.08
N ARG A 98 -4.41 19.24 -8.05
CA ARG A 98 -4.40 20.23 -9.14
C ARG A 98 -3.82 19.65 -10.43
N GLN A 99 -2.73 18.90 -10.31
CA GLN A 99 -2.04 18.31 -11.44
C GLN A 99 -2.73 17.04 -11.96
N GLY A 100 -3.62 16.44 -11.18
CA GLY A 100 -4.25 15.16 -11.52
C GLY A 100 -3.28 13.97 -11.44
N SER A 101 -2.24 14.04 -10.60
CA SER A 101 -1.14 13.07 -10.63
C SER A 101 -0.43 12.90 -9.29
N LEU A 102 0.08 11.68 -9.03
CA LEU A 102 0.95 11.35 -7.90
C LEU A 102 2.36 11.00 -8.37
N LYS A 103 2.94 11.81 -9.26
CA LYS A 103 4.33 11.59 -9.74
C LYS A 103 5.29 11.43 -8.56
N PRO A 104 6.23 10.48 -8.62
CA PRO A 104 6.60 9.64 -9.77
C PRO A 104 5.71 8.42 -10.06
N LEU A 105 4.70 8.09 -9.25
CA LEU A 105 3.76 7.02 -9.57
C LEU A 105 2.99 7.36 -10.86
N ARG A 106 2.84 6.37 -11.75
CA ARG A 106 2.19 6.50 -13.07
C ARG A 106 1.37 5.25 -13.38
N ALA A 107 0.32 5.43 -14.17
CA ALA A 107 -0.42 4.30 -14.72
C ALA A 107 0.51 3.33 -15.46
N SER A 108 0.23 2.03 -15.31
CA SER A 108 0.89 0.94 -16.05
C SER A 108 2.37 0.72 -15.74
N MET A 109 2.92 1.33 -14.69
CA MET A 109 4.24 0.96 -14.16
C MET A 109 4.30 -0.53 -13.85
N SER A 110 5.42 -1.19 -14.13
CA SER A 110 5.61 -2.59 -13.75
C SER A 110 5.64 -2.75 -12.23
N ALA A 111 5.38 -3.97 -11.76
CA ALA A 111 5.55 -4.35 -10.36
C ALA A 111 6.94 -3.97 -9.83
N GLU A 112 7.99 -4.23 -10.63
CA GLU A 112 9.38 -3.86 -10.32
C GLU A 112 9.55 -2.35 -10.17
N GLU A 113 9.05 -1.55 -11.12
CA GLU A 113 9.16 -0.09 -11.03
C GLU A 113 8.39 0.48 -9.82
N VAL A 114 7.30 -0.17 -9.40
CA VAL A 114 6.57 0.20 -8.18
C VAL A 114 7.39 -0.15 -6.94
N VAL A 115 8.03 -1.31 -6.91
CA VAL A 115 8.94 -1.70 -5.82
C VAL A 115 10.15 -0.78 -5.74
N ASP A 116 10.72 -0.37 -6.87
CA ASP A 116 11.82 0.61 -6.89
C ASP A 116 11.43 1.96 -6.28
N LEU A 117 10.14 2.33 -6.38
CA LEU A 117 9.62 3.58 -5.83
C LEU A 117 9.17 3.46 -4.37
N LEU A 118 8.54 2.36 -3.99
CA LEU A 118 7.84 2.19 -2.71
C LEU A 118 8.55 1.24 -1.76
N GLY A 119 9.51 0.47 -2.24
CA GLY A 119 10.00 -0.74 -1.58
C GLY A 119 9.05 -1.91 -1.77
N LEU A 120 9.37 -3.04 -1.14
CA LEU A 120 8.52 -4.24 -1.14
C LEU A 120 7.23 -4.00 -0.35
N PRO A 121 6.10 -4.66 -0.69
CA PRO A 121 4.90 -4.57 0.11
C PRO A 121 5.01 -5.37 1.42
N GLU A 122 4.28 -4.93 2.46
CA GLU A 122 4.18 -5.63 3.75
C GLU A 122 3.37 -6.92 3.64
N ASP A 123 2.37 -6.94 2.74
CA ASP A 123 1.52 -8.09 2.45
C ASP A 123 1.02 -8.08 1.00
N VAL A 124 0.65 -9.26 0.49
CA VAL A 124 0.09 -9.45 -0.85
C VAL A 124 -1.14 -10.34 -0.78
N ALA A 125 -2.27 -9.85 -1.30
CA ALA A 125 -3.49 -10.64 -1.38
C ALA A 125 -4.07 -10.65 -2.80
N PRO A 126 -4.59 -11.80 -3.27
CA PRO A 126 -5.36 -11.85 -4.51
C PRO A 126 -6.65 -11.03 -4.38
N THR A 127 -7.16 -10.59 -5.53
CA THR A 127 -8.54 -10.10 -5.65
C THR A 127 -9.45 -11.18 -6.22
N SER A 128 -10.76 -10.89 -6.27
CA SER A 128 -11.72 -11.75 -6.97
C SER A 128 -11.51 -11.79 -8.49
N LYS A 129 -10.76 -10.84 -9.05
CA LYS A 129 -10.47 -10.78 -10.49
C LYS A 129 -9.15 -11.52 -10.79
N PRO A 130 -9.15 -12.50 -11.71
CA PRO A 130 -7.92 -13.15 -12.15
C PRO A 130 -6.90 -12.14 -12.68
N GLY A 131 -5.62 -12.33 -12.35
CA GLY A 131 -4.53 -11.42 -12.74
C GLY A 131 -4.43 -10.15 -11.89
N CYS A 132 -5.36 -9.91 -10.95
CA CYS A 132 -5.36 -8.72 -10.10
C CYS A 132 -4.95 -9.04 -8.65
N VAL A 133 -4.04 -8.22 -8.13
CA VAL A 133 -3.48 -8.34 -6.78
C VAL A 133 -3.54 -7.01 -6.04
N ARG A 134 -3.53 -7.11 -4.72
CA ARG A 134 -3.43 -5.99 -3.80
C ARG A 134 -2.17 -6.13 -2.98
N TRP A 135 -1.39 -5.07 -3.00
CA TRP A 135 -0.19 -4.89 -2.22
C TRP A 135 -0.49 -3.95 -1.07
N PHE A 136 -0.11 -4.34 0.14
CA PHE A 136 -0.36 -3.57 1.35
C PHE A 136 0.90 -2.87 1.82
N TYR A 137 0.79 -1.58 2.11
CA TYR A 137 1.80 -0.74 2.74
C TYR A 137 1.12 -0.01 3.91
N GLY A 138 0.93 -0.74 5.02
CA GLY A 138 0.03 -0.31 6.10
C GLY A 138 -1.40 -0.10 5.59
N ALA A 139 -1.89 1.14 5.67
CA ALA A 139 -3.24 1.53 5.24
C ALA A 139 -3.35 1.86 3.73
N VAL A 140 -2.23 1.83 3.00
CA VAL A 140 -2.23 2.02 1.54
C VAL A 140 -2.33 0.67 0.86
N GLN A 141 -3.28 0.55 -0.06
CA GLN A 141 -3.45 -0.58 -0.96
C GLN A 141 -3.07 -0.14 -2.37
N VAL A 142 -2.09 -0.82 -2.96
CA VAL A 142 -1.73 -0.68 -4.37
C VAL A 142 -2.33 -1.84 -5.15
N HIS A 143 -3.09 -1.53 -6.20
CA HIS A 143 -3.70 -2.54 -7.07
C HIS A 143 -2.87 -2.70 -8.34
N LEU A 144 -2.45 -3.93 -8.59
CA LEU A 144 -1.83 -4.32 -9.85
C LEU A 144 -2.76 -5.23 -10.63
N GLU A 145 -2.73 -5.10 -11.96
CA GLU A 145 -3.38 -6.00 -12.90
C GLU A 145 -2.33 -6.45 -13.91
N ASP A 146 -2.17 -7.77 -14.04
CA ASP A 146 -1.18 -8.39 -14.93
C ASP A 146 0.24 -7.83 -14.71
N GLY A 147 0.60 -7.65 -13.44
CA GLY A 147 1.90 -7.10 -13.02
C GLY A 147 2.06 -5.59 -13.26
N ARG A 148 0.99 -4.86 -13.56
CA ARG A 148 1.03 -3.41 -13.83
C ARG A 148 0.18 -2.59 -12.89
N PHE A 149 0.71 -1.45 -12.45
CA PHE A 149 0.02 -0.49 -11.59
C PHE A 149 -1.27 0.03 -12.23
N ARG A 150 -2.37 -0.10 -11.48
CA ARG A 150 -3.70 0.37 -11.90
C ARG A 150 -4.24 1.50 -11.04
N SER A 151 -4.18 1.34 -9.74
CA SER A 151 -4.74 2.31 -8.80
C SER A 151 -4.10 2.16 -7.43
N LEU A 152 -4.23 3.20 -6.63
CA LEU A 152 -4.03 3.10 -5.19
C LEU A 152 -5.29 3.51 -4.46
N GLN A 153 -5.46 2.92 -3.29
CA GLN A 153 -6.51 3.21 -2.35
C GLN A 153 -5.90 3.35 -0.96
N VAL A 154 -6.49 4.21 -0.17
CA VAL A 154 -6.11 4.51 1.19
C VAL A 154 -7.38 4.40 2.02
N GLU A 155 -7.46 3.38 2.87
CA GLU A 155 -8.65 3.12 3.69
C GLU A 155 -8.51 3.74 5.08
N ASP A 156 -9.66 4.12 5.65
CA ASP A 156 -9.85 4.64 7.01
C ASP A 156 -8.99 5.86 7.39
N ALA A 157 -8.50 6.59 6.38
CA ALA A 157 -7.79 7.87 6.49
C ALA A 157 -6.78 7.90 7.65
N VAL A 158 -5.93 6.88 7.77
CA VAL A 158 -4.99 6.73 8.87
C VAL A 158 -3.96 7.88 8.84
N GLU A 159 -3.62 8.44 10.01
CA GLU A 159 -2.75 9.63 10.14
C GLU A 159 -1.28 9.38 9.74
N SER A 160 -0.90 8.14 9.47
CA SER A 160 0.45 7.75 9.06
C SER A 160 0.39 6.55 8.13
N PHE A 161 0.93 6.71 6.92
CA PHE A 161 1.21 5.59 6.02
C PHE A 161 2.72 5.35 6.08
N THR A 162 3.13 4.10 6.24
CA THR A 162 4.56 3.75 6.39
C THR A 162 5.36 4.13 5.15
N THR A 163 4.78 3.97 3.96
CA THR A 163 5.50 4.18 2.68
C THR A 163 5.10 5.47 1.94
N LEU A 164 3.87 5.97 2.09
CA LEU A 164 3.38 7.16 1.36
C LEU A 164 2.94 8.30 2.28
N ASP A 165 3.75 9.33 2.42
CA ASP A 165 3.38 10.51 3.19
C ASP A 165 2.66 11.56 2.32
N PHE A 166 1.39 11.82 2.62
CA PHE A 166 0.65 12.93 2.00
C PHE A 166 0.75 14.17 2.88
N THR A 167 1.58 15.11 2.45
CA THR A 167 1.81 16.41 3.10
C THR A 167 1.01 17.53 2.43
N GLY A 168 1.12 18.75 2.97
CA GLY A 168 0.43 19.94 2.42
C GLY A 168 -1.08 19.98 2.72
N TRP A 169 -1.65 18.89 3.24
CA TRP A 169 -3.06 18.76 3.61
C TRP A 169 -3.24 17.53 4.50
N PHE A 170 -4.16 17.55 5.47
CA PHE A 170 -4.45 16.36 6.28
C PHE A 170 -5.78 15.71 5.88
N LEU A 171 -5.70 14.50 5.31
CA LEU A 171 -6.79 13.54 5.28
C LEU A 171 -6.86 12.86 6.64
N LYS A 172 -7.51 13.50 7.61
CA LYS A 172 -7.77 12.88 8.91
C LYS A 172 -9.02 12.01 8.83
N PRO A 173 -9.16 10.97 9.67
CA PRO A 173 -10.42 10.23 9.79
C PRO A 173 -11.62 11.12 10.15
N SER A 174 -11.36 12.25 10.81
CA SER A 174 -12.38 13.25 11.14
C SER A 174 -12.75 14.18 9.99
N MET A 175 -12.13 14.05 8.80
CA MET A 175 -12.44 14.89 7.64
C MET A 175 -13.87 14.59 7.19
N THR A 176 -14.71 15.62 7.21
CA THR A 176 -16.10 15.49 6.73
C THR A 176 -16.21 15.92 5.29
N LYS A 177 -17.25 15.44 4.60
CA LYS A 177 -17.49 15.78 3.20
C LYS A 177 -17.60 17.29 3.00
N ARG A 178 -18.37 17.96 3.85
CA ARG A 178 -18.51 19.43 3.81
C ARG A 178 -17.18 20.17 3.99
N ARG A 179 -16.30 19.68 4.87
CA ARG A 179 -14.97 20.29 5.11
C ARG A 179 -14.05 20.09 3.91
N LEU A 180 -14.05 18.90 3.31
CA LEU A 180 -13.34 18.62 2.06
C LEU A 180 -13.80 19.57 0.95
N GLU A 181 -15.10 19.70 0.72
CA GLU A 181 -15.64 20.59 -0.31
C GLU A 181 -15.22 22.05 -0.11
N GLY A 182 -15.29 22.56 1.11
CA GLY A 182 -14.84 23.91 1.44
C GLY A 182 -13.35 24.10 1.14
N ALA A 183 -12.52 23.11 1.48
CA ALA A 183 -11.10 23.13 1.22
C ALA A 183 -10.78 23.11 -0.28
N LEU A 184 -11.45 22.26 -1.07
CA LEU A 184 -11.30 22.20 -2.53
C LEU A 184 -11.67 23.53 -3.20
N LYS A 185 -12.83 24.10 -2.83
CA LYS A 185 -13.29 25.41 -3.35
C LYS A 185 -12.31 26.54 -3.06
N SER A 186 -11.83 26.64 -1.82
CA SER A 186 -10.88 27.69 -1.41
C SER A 186 -9.56 27.66 -2.18
N ARG A 187 -9.23 26.52 -2.81
CA ARG A 187 -7.99 26.29 -3.55
C ARG A 187 -8.19 26.25 -5.07
N GLY A 188 -9.41 26.51 -5.54
CA GLY A 188 -9.75 26.46 -6.96
C GLY A 188 -9.68 25.05 -7.57
N ILE A 189 -9.79 24.00 -6.75
CA ILE A 189 -9.75 22.62 -7.24
C ILE A 189 -11.17 22.22 -7.66
N PRO A 190 -11.41 21.90 -8.95
CA PRO A 190 -12.73 21.47 -9.41
C PRO A 190 -13.06 20.07 -8.87
N PHE A 191 -14.35 19.82 -8.62
CA PHE A 191 -14.84 18.51 -8.19
C PHE A 191 -16.30 18.30 -8.55
N THR A 192 -16.71 17.04 -8.64
CA THR A 192 -18.11 16.62 -8.79
C THR A 192 -18.57 15.84 -7.56
N ARG A 193 -19.89 15.74 -7.39
CA ARG A 193 -20.52 15.06 -6.26
C ARG A 193 -21.45 13.96 -6.77
N GLU A 194 -21.28 12.76 -6.24
CA GLU A 194 -22.11 11.60 -6.58
C GLU A 194 -22.40 10.80 -5.30
N GLY A 195 -23.59 10.97 -4.72
CA GLY A 195 -23.95 10.29 -3.48
C GLY A 195 -22.97 10.63 -2.34
N GLN A 196 -22.27 9.64 -1.82
CA GLN A 196 -21.23 9.80 -0.79
C GLN A 196 -19.82 10.05 -1.34
N VAL A 197 -19.67 10.13 -2.66
CA VAL A 197 -18.37 10.30 -3.31
C VAL A 197 -18.16 11.75 -3.75
N ILE A 198 -16.93 12.22 -3.58
CA ILE A 198 -16.41 13.43 -4.23
C ILE A 198 -15.33 13.01 -5.22
N SER A 199 -15.52 13.39 -6.48
CA SER A 199 -14.57 13.10 -7.56
C SER A 199 -13.81 14.36 -7.93
N VAL A 200 -12.48 14.26 -8.02
CA VAL A 200 -11.59 15.34 -8.47
C VAL A 200 -10.93 14.89 -9.78
N PRO A 201 -10.76 15.79 -10.77
CA PRO A 201 -10.07 15.45 -12.03
C PRO A 201 -8.70 14.81 -11.80
N GLY A 202 -8.25 14.00 -12.77
CA GLY A 202 -7.04 13.19 -12.61
C GLY A 202 -7.28 11.82 -11.97
N GLY A 203 -8.54 11.43 -11.78
CA GLY A 203 -8.91 10.09 -11.29
C GLY A 203 -8.91 9.96 -9.77
N PHE A 204 -8.98 11.06 -9.03
CA PHE A 204 -9.05 11.06 -7.58
C PHE A 204 -10.50 10.94 -7.10
N LEU A 205 -10.74 10.08 -6.12
CA LEU A 205 -12.04 9.89 -5.49
C LEU A 205 -11.88 9.91 -3.96
N PHE A 206 -12.80 10.59 -3.29
CA PHE A 206 -12.95 10.59 -1.85
C PHE A 206 -14.31 10.00 -1.52
N ASP A 207 -14.31 8.88 -0.81
CA ASP A 207 -15.52 8.19 -0.37
C ASP A 207 -15.78 8.44 1.12
N PHE A 208 -17.05 8.57 1.49
CA PHE A 208 -17.47 8.95 2.83
C PHE A 208 -18.47 7.94 3.40
N HIS A 209 -18.37 7.64 4.69
CA HIS A 209 -19.37 6.85 5.39
C HIS A 209 -20.72 7.58 5.39
N ALA A 210 -21.76 6.93 4.89
CA ALA A 210 -23.09 7.52 4.76
C ALA A 210 -23.71 7.98 6.11
N GLU A 211 -23.43 7.26 7.19
CA GLU A 211 -24.05 7.49 8.50
C GLU A 211 -23.38 8.62 9.29
N VAL A 212 -22.05 8.74 9.19
CA VAL A 212 -21.25 9.66 10.02
C VAL A 212 -20.60 10.79 9.22
N ASP A 213 -20.77 10.81 7.89
CA ASP A 213 -20.20 11.79 6.95
C ASP A 213 -18.69 11.98 7.10
N ARG A 214 -17.97 10.91 7.44
CA ARG A 214 -16.52 10.89 7.63
C ARG A 214 -15.83 10.22 6.45
N LEU A 215 -14.65 10.71 6.10
CA LEU A 215 -13.81 10.15 5.04
C LEU A 215 -13.55 8.67 5.36
N HIS A 216 -14.06 7.80 4.48
CA HIS A 216 -13.87 6.36 4.55
C HIS A 216 -12.63 5.96 3.73
N ALA A 217 -12.51 6.47 2.51
CA ALA A 217 -11.40 6.12 1.65
C ALA A 217 -11.00 7.27 0.72
N PHE A 218 -9.71 7.30 0.39
CA PHE A 218 -9.16 8.09 -0.70
C PHE A 218 -8.63 7.13 -1.76
N SER A 219 -8.93 7.35 -3.02
CA SER A 219 -8.38 6.54 -4.11
C SER A 219 -7.90 7.41 -5.26
N TRP A 220 -6.86 6.92 -5.93
CA TRP A 220 -6.37 7.48 -7.18
C TRP A 220 -6.31 6.37 -8.23
N ASN A 221 -7.06 6.58 -9.31
CA ASN A 221 -7.16 5.68 -10.44
C ASN A 221 -6.80 6.44 -11.73
N PRO A 222 -5.51 6.48 -12.10
CA PRO A 222 -5.08 7.25 -13.26
C PRO A 222 -5.68 6.78 -14.59
N PRO A 223 -5.98 5.49 -14.84
CA PRO A 223 -6.77 5.08 -16.01
C PRO A 223 -8.13 5.77 -16.11
N ARG A 224 -8.82 6.03 -14.98
CA ARG A 224 -10.08 6.79 -14.97
C ARG A 224 -9.90 8.28 -15.27
N ALA A 225 -8.68 8.82 -15.20
CA ALA A 225 -8.39 10.20 -15.59
C ALA A 225 -8.62 10.45 -17.09
N VAL A 226 -8.51 9.42 -17.94
CA VAL A 226 -8.66 9.53 -19.39
C VAL A 226 -10.14 9.51 -19.85
N ALA A 227 -11.07 9.10 -18.97
CA ALA A 227 -12.49 8.99 -19.30
C ALA A 227 -13.29 10.30 -19.18
N CYS A 228 -12.66 11.40 -18.72
CA CYS A 228 -13.25 12.73 -18.79
C CYS A 228 -12.57 13.55 -19.88
N PRO A 229 -13.06 13.53 -21.13
CA PRO A 229 -12.84 14.69 -21.98
C PRO A 229 -13.58 15.85 -21.31
N LEU A 230 -12.82 16.82 -20.81
CA LEU A 230 -13.35 18.16 -20.60
C LEU A 230 -14.00 18.58 -21.92
N SER A 231 -15.33 18.60 -22.00
CA SER A 231 -16.01 19.21 -23.13
C SER A 231 -15.55 20.66 -23.24
N PRO A 232 -15.16 21.13 -24.44
CA PRO A 232 -14.91 22.55 -24.64
C PRO A 232 -16.25 23.28 -24.44
N PHE A 233 -16.25 24.29 -23.58
CA PHE A 233 -17.38 25.21 -23.45
C PHE A 233 -17.67 25.85 -24.81
N PRO A 234 -18.94 25.89 -25.29
CA PRO A 234 -19.29 26.80 -26.36
C PRO A 234 -19.33 28.24 -25.81
N THR A 235 -18.65 29.13 -26.52
CA THR A 235 -18.79 30.60 -26.44
C THR A 235 -20.21 31.04 -26.70
#